data_AF-G9XNR3-F1
#
_entry.id   AF-G9XNR3-F1
#
_cell.length_a   1.000
_cell.length_b   1.000
_cell.length_c   1.000
_cell.angle_alpha   90.00
_cell.angle_beta   90.00
_cell.angle_gamma   90.00
#
_symmetry.space_group_name_H-M   'P 1'
#
loop_
_entity.id
_entity.type
_entity.pdbx_description
1 polymer ?
#
loop_
_entity_poly.entity_id
_entity_poly.type
_entity_poly.pdbx_seq_one_letter_code
_entity_poly.pdbx_strand_id
1 'polypeptide(L)' 'MKDHSEIWFKTDDDELFKDSLKYFAEAGFIEKYRTFDLHQSEFTENIKTEYEEKFSNQGVKIKFGIFVVNKG' A
#
# COMPACT_ATOMS: atom_id res chain seq x y z
N MET A 1 -4.04 -14.31 -11.13
CA MET A 1 -2.71 -14.02 -10.56
C MET A 1 -1.96 -15.32 -10.45
N LYS A 2 -0.68 -15.37 -10.84
CA LYS A 2 0.16 -16.56 -10.61
C LYS A 2 0.38 -16.73 -9.11
N ASP A 3 0.72 -17.93 -8.66
CA ASP A 3 1.09 -18.11 -7.25
C ASP A 3 2.22 -17.16 -6.87
N HIS A 4 2.10 -16.58 -5.67
CA HIS A 4 3.05 -15.63 -5.09
C HIS A 4 3.11 -14.26 -5.80
N SER A 5 2.11 -13.93 -6.63
CA SER A 5 1.98 -12.56 -7.15
C SER A 5 1.65 -11.57 -6.04
N GLU A 6 2.22 -10.38 -6.13
CA GLU A 6 2.03 -9.30 -5.16
C GLU A 6 1.10 -8.21 -5.72
N ILE A 7 0.31 -7.62 -4.83
CA ILE A 7 -0.45 -6.39 -5.02
C ILE A 7 0.26 -5.30 -4.21
N TRP A 8 0.66 -4.24 -4.89
CA TRP A 8 1.23 -3.04 -4.28
C TRP A 8 0.17 -1.95 -4.34
N PHE A 9 -0.40 -1.59 -3.20
CA PHE A 9 -1.51 -0.66 -3.10
C PHE A 9 -1.09 0.59 -2.34
N LYS A 10 -1.24 1.77 -2.95
CA LYS A 10 -1.03 3.07 -2.31
C LYS A 10 -2.25 3.98 -2.46
N THR A 11 -2.55 4.75 -1.42
CA THR A 11 -3.61 5.76 -1.41
C THR A 11 -3.30 6.83 -0.36
N ASP A 12 -3.80 8.05 -0.55
CA ASP A 12 -3.77 9.14 0.43
C ASP A 12 -4.99 9.13 1.37
N ASP A 13 -6.00 8.30 1.13
CA ASP A 13 -7.23 8.21 1.92
C ASP A 13 -7.11 7.18 3.06
N ASP A 14 -7.33 7.63 4.31
CA ASP A 14 -7.25 6.80 5.51
C ASP A 14 -8.36 5.75 5.62
N GLU A 15 -9.59 6.10 5.25
CA GLU A 15 -10.75 5.21 5.36
C GLU A 15 -10.66 4.13 4.29
N LEU A 16 -10.38 4.52 3.05
CA LEU A 16 -10.17 3.58 1.94
C LEU A 16 -9.05 2.60 2.27
N PHE A 17 -7.94 3.06 2.85
CA PHE A 17 -6.84 2.16 3.20
C PHE A 17 -7.26 1.14 4.25
N LYS A 18 -7.92 1.56 5.33
CA LYS A 18 -8.37 0.66 6.41
C LYS A 18 -9.37 -0.37 5.90
N ASP A 19 -10.33 0.04 5.09
CA ASP A 19 -11.29 -0.87 4.49
C ASP A 19 -10.61 -1.85 3.54
N SER A 20 -9.64 -1.38 2.75
CA SER A 20 -8.87 -2.24 1.84
C SER A 20 -8.10 -3.33 2.60
N LEU A 21 -7.51 -3.02 3.77
CA LEU A 21 -6.84 -4.03 4.60
C LEU A 21 -7.78 -5.17 4.98
N LYS A 22 -9.02 -4.85 5.35
CA LYS A 22 -10.05 -5.84 5.66
C LYS A 22 -10.42 -6.66 4.42
N TYR A 23 -10.64 -6.01 3.28
CA TYR A 23 -10.98 -6.71 2.03
C TYR A 23 -9.86 -7.64 1.55
N PHE A 24 -8.60 -7.22 1.64
CA PHE A 24 -7.47 -8.08 1.30
C PHE A 24 -7.43 -9.33 2.20
N ALA A 25 -7.62 -9.16 3.51
CA ALA A 25 -7.66 -10.29 4.44
C ALA A 25 -8.83 -11.24 4.15
N GLU A 26 -10.04 -10.71 3.93
CA GLU A 26 -11.24 -11.51 3.60
C GLU A 26 -11.09 -12.24 2.25
N ALA A 27 -10.37 -11.65 1.30
CA ALA A 27 -10.07 -12.25 0.00
C ALA A 27 -8.89 -13.25 0.04
N GLY A 28 -8.31 -13.52 1.22
CA GLY A 28 -7.25 -14.52 1.39
C GLY A 28 -5.85 -14.04 1.01
N PHE A 29 -5.63 -12.73 0.89
CA PHE A 29 -4.29 -12.18 0.73
C PHE A 29 -3.57 -12.07 2.07
N ILE A 30 -2.26 -12.25 2.04
CA ILE A 30 -1.38 -12.07 3.21
C ILE A 30 -0.70 -10.70 3.10
N GLU A 31 -0.79 -9.89 4.15
CA GLU A 31 -0.04 -8.65 4.28
C GLU A 31 1.46 -8.96 4.48
N LYS A 32 2.30 -8.47 3.56
CA LYS A 32 3.77 -8.54 3.66
C LYS A 32 4.37 -7.26 4.21
N TYR A 33 3.75 -6.12 3.92
CA TYR A 33 4.24 -4.81 4.32
C TYR A 33 3.06 -3.84 4.49
N ARG A 34 3.18 -2.92 5.45
CA ARG A 34 2.22 -1.82 5.65
C ARG A 34 2.91 -0.60 6.25
N THR A 35 2.59 0.57 5.73
CA THR A 35 2.89 1.87 6.34
C THR A 35 1.73 2.84 6.13
N PHE A 36 1.53 3.74 7.09
CA PHE A 36 0.58 4.86 6.98
C PHE A 36 1.26 6.16 6.52
N ASP A 37 2.59 6.14 6.37
CA ASP A 37 3.39 7.26 5.89
C ASP A 37 4.54 6.70 5.04
N LEU A 38 4.29 6.52 3.74
CA LEU A 38 5.25 5.97 2.79
C LEU A 38 6.47 6.87 2.65
N HIS A 39 6.30 8.19 2.73
CA HIS A 39 7.38 9.16 2.59
C HIS A 39 8.35 9.16 3.77
N GLN A 40 7.87 8.79 4.97
CA GLN A 40 8.70 8.61 6.17
C GLN A 40 9.00 7.15 6.49
N SER A 41 8.69 6.23 5.58
CA SER A 41 8.95 4.81 5.79
C SER A 41 10.33 4.39 5.26
N GLU A 42 10.80 3.25 5.75
CA GLU A 42 12.04 2.60 5.27
C GLU A 42 11.88 1.94 3.88
N PHE A 43 10.72 2.08 3.22
CA PHE A 43 10.46 1.45 1.93
C PHE A 43 11.18 2.17 0.79
N THR A 44 12.17 1.51 0.19
CA THR A 44 13.11 2.11 -0.78
C THR A 44 12.69 1.94 -2.23
N GLU A 45 11.82 0.98 -2.55
CA GLU A 45 11.33 0.70 -3.92
C GLU A 45 10.14 1.58 -4.33
N ASN A 46 9.92 2.71 -3.63
CA ASN A 46 8.82 3.61 -3.93
C ASN A 46 9.03 4.35 -5.27
N ILE A 47 8.26 3.97 -6.29
CA ILE A 47 8.12 4.76 -7.52
C ILE A 47 7.21 5.96 -7.21
N LYS A 48 7.84 7.11 -6.94
CA LYS A 48 7.15 8.40 -6.74
C LYS A 48 6.54 8.86 -8.06
N THR A 49 5.27 9.22 -8.00
CA THR A 49 4.56 9.89 -9.10
C THR A 49 4.74 11.41 -9.02
N GLU A 50 4.47 12.13 -10.12
CA GLU A 50 4.46 13.59 -10.12
C GLU A 50 3.46 14.20 -9.12
N TYR A 51 2.37 13.48 -8.84
CA TYR A 51 1.40 13.88 -7.82
C TYR A 51 2.03 13.85 -6.42
N GLU A 52 2.64 12.72 -6.05
CA GLU A 52 3.33 12.58 -4.76
C GLU A 52 4.45 13.62 -4.60
N GLU A 53 5.20 13.94 -5.65
CA GLU A 53 6.21 14.99 -5.59
C GLU A 53 5.60 16.37 -5.29
N LYS A 54 4.50 16.75 -5.95
CA LYS A 54 3.83 18.04 -5.75
C LYS A 54 3.17 18.19 -4.38
N PHE A 55 2.67 17.10 -3.80
CA PHE A 55 1.85 17.13 -2.58
C PHE A 55 2.57 16.59 -1.33
N SER A 56 3.74 15.96 -1.47
CA SER A 56 4.55 15.51 -0.31
C SER A 56 4.87 16.64 0.68
N ASN A 57 5.09 17.86 0.18
CA ASN A 57 5.37 19.04 1.01
C ASN A 57 4.13 19.64 1.69
N GLN A 58 2.92 19.17 1.34
CA GLN A 58 1.66 19.63 1.94
C GLN A 58 1.25 18.77 3.16
N GLY A 59 2.10 17.82 3.57
CA GLY A 59 1.84 16.96 4.72
C GLY A 59 0.83 15.85 4.45
N VAL A 60 0.46 15.61 3.20
CA VAL A 60 -0.42 14.51 2.80
C VAL A 60 0.36 13.20 2.90
N LYS A 61 -0.06 12.33 3.82
CA LYS A 61 0.57 11.03 4.04
C LYS A 61 -0.01 9.98 3.10
N ILE A 62 0.87 9.31 2.37
CA ILE A 62 0.52 8.17 1.53
C ILE A 62 0.58 6.90 2.37
N LYS A 63 -0.50 6.15 2.37
CA LYS A 63 -0.61 4.82 2.96
C LYS A 63 -0.21 3.82 1.88
N PHE A 64 0.52 2.79 2.27
CA PHE A 64 1.03 1.79 1.33
C PHE A 64 1.03 0.40 1.96
N GLY A 65 0.66 -0.60 1.15
CA GLY A 65 0.69 -2.00 1.55
C GLY A 65 1.09 -2.93 0.40
N ILE A 66 1.76 -4.02 0.76
CA ILE A 66 2.10 -5.12 -0.15
C ILE A 66 1.35 -6.36 0.32
N PHE A 67 0.58 -6.96 -0.57
CA PHE A 67 -0.26 -8.12 -0.29
C PHE A 67 0.05 -9.25 -1.26
N VAL A 68 0.23 -10.47 -0.78
CA VAL A 68 0.55 -11.63 -1.62
C VAL A 68 -0.63 -12.60 -1.68
N VAL A 69 -0.90 -13.16 -2.86
CA VAL A 69 -1.85 -14.27 -3.01
C VAL A 69 -1.29 -15.50 -2.31
N ASN A 70 -2.05 -16.01 -1.34
CA ASN A 70 -1.86 -17.36 -0.81
C ASN A 70 -2.95 -18.28 -1.40
N LYS A 71 -2.73 -18.74 -2.63
CA LYS A 71 -3.50 -19.87 -3.17
C LYS A 71 -2.71 -21.13 -2.87
N GLY A 72 -3.20 -21.88 -1.88
CA GLY A 72 -2.80 -23.28 -1.67
C GLY A 72 -3.43 -24.19 -2.71
#